data_AF-A0A0F9AV68-F1
#
_entry.id   AF-A0A0F9AV68-F1
#
_cell.length_a   1.000
_cell.length_b   1.000
_cell.length_c   1.000
_cell.angle_alpha   90.00
_cell.angle_beta   90.00
_cell.angle_gamma   90.00
#
_symmetry.space_group_name_H-M   'P 1'
#
loop_
_entity.id
_entity.type
_entity.pdbx_description
1 polymer ?
#
loop_
_entity_poly.entity_id
_entity_poly.type
_entity_poly.pdbx_seq_one_letter_code
_entity_poly.pdbx_strand_id
1 'polypeptide(L)'
;MGKHKKVESAEGNTFEIAGKDNFEKPTKEEVSFREGGGIPQFECSACQNFESGFCRLLKLAVEPGDICDAFVENFKDGRKSNVKAQTEVLMRTVEVPLFISRVSIDRQTGERRWYATASGIEKDLYKERMSVELYKDFINRIETRELAPEQFVSEAWTGGLPYLGIAHYLDLDGYGIIGPTDQVYIDGKILKMRGRFDSSELANKAYEAIQEDIKNGTDQNERIRVSIAFIDWSHNHEGVGSFVRESLSQICPHCEEGVGEKIYMAGQLVHLALTRRPAYLDTDIALEERAMENKSSQKEDAASIVGEELAEKLEERKALTQRASLEDVADGAIVIKDKHGDPEDYDEDEDEDEEK
;
A
#
# COMPACT_ATOMS: atom_id res chain seq x y z
N MET A 1 30.70 -18.63 -35.95
CA MET A 1 30.64 -17.18 -35.63
C MET A 1 29.22 -16.70 -35.92
N GLY A 2 28.40 -16.49 -34.90
CA GLY A 2 27.03 -15.99 -35.07
C GLY A 2 27.04 -14.51 -35.45
N LYS A 3 26.17 -14.09 -36.38
CA LYS A 3 26.02 -12.67 -36.73
C LYS A 3 25.18 -11.98 -35.66
N HIS A 4 25.78 -11.06 -34.91
CA HIS A 4 25.06 -10.18 -33.99
C HIS A 4 24.47 -9.01 -34.78
N LYS A 5 23.20 -8.68 -34.53
CA LYS A 5 22.54 -7.50 -35.12
C LYS A 5 22.29 -6.50 -33.99
N LYS A 6 22.82 -5.28 -34.14
CA LYS A 6 22.55 -4.14 -33.26
C LYS A 6 21.27 -3.43 -33.71
N VAL A 7 20.43 -3.05 -32.76
CA VAL A 7 19.22 -2.25 -33.00
C VAL A 7 19.22 -1.09 -31.99
N GLU A 8 18.95 0.13 -32.45
CA GLU A 8 18.83 1.33 -31.64
C GLU A 8 17.36 1.67 -31.39
N SER A 9 17.02 2.05 -30.14
CA SER A 9 15.70 2.58 -29.80
C SER A 9 15.57 4.07 -30.17
N ALA A 10 14.35 4.59 -30.11
CA ALA A 10 14.05 6.01 -30.31
C ALA A 10 14.74 6.94 -29.28
N GLU A 11 15.15 6.38 -28.13
CA GLU A 11 15.90 7.07 -27.08
C GLU A 11 17.42 6.89 -27.21
N GLY A 12 17.90 6.26 -28.29
CA GLY A 12 19.33 6.07 -28.58
C GLY A 12 19.98 4.87 -27.89
N ASN A 13 19.21 3.99 -27.24
CA ASN A 13 19.76 2.82 -26.58
C ASN A 13 20.00 1.69 -27.57
N THR A 14 21.22 1.13 -27.60
CA THR A 14 21.61 0.04 -28.52
C THR A 14 21.53 -1.33 -27.84
N PHE A 15 20.82 -2.28 -28.46
CA PHE A 15 20.68 -3.65 -27.96
C PHE A 15 21.31 -4.68 -28.92
N GLU A 16 22.00 -5.68 -28.39
CA GLU A 16 22.54 -6.83 -29.14
C GLU A 16 21.69 -8.09 -28.89
N ILE A 17 21.10 -8.63 -29.95
CA ILE A 17 20.29 -9.86 -29.87
C ILE A 17 21.06 -11.01 -30.52
N ALA A 18 21.36 -12.06 -29.74
CA ALA A 18 21.99 -13.28 -30.23
C ALA A 18 20.96 -14.17 -30.93
N GLY A 19 21.17 -14.47 -32.21
CA GLY A 19 20.21 -15.21 -33.05
C GLY A 19 20.53 -16.71 -33.17
N LYS A 20 19.56 -17.55 -32.84
CA LYS A 20 19.31 -18.83 -33.49
C LYS A 20 17.79 -18.98 -33.65
N ASP A 21 17.34 -18.94 -34.90
CA ASP A 21 16.16 -19.60 -35.48
C ASP A 21 15.67 -18.79 -36.70
N ASN A 22 15.81 -19.40 -37.89
CA ASN A 22 15.39 -18.85 -39.18
C ASN A 22 13.87 -19.02 -39.35
N PHE A 23 13.08 -18.43 -38.46
CA PHE A 23 11.68 -18.16 -38.78
C PHE A 23 11.62 -16.83 -39.52
N GLU A 24 11.12 -16.86 -40.77
CA GLU A 24 10.74 -15.62 -41.47
C GLU A 24 9.74 -14.88 -40.58
N LYS A 25 10.02 -13.60 -40.33
CA LYS A 25 9.18 -12.79 -39.44
C LYS A 25 7.89 -12.48 -40.20
N PRO A 26 6.72 -12.65 -39.56
CA PRO A 26 5.49 -12.27 -40.20
C PRO A 26 5.45 -10.75 -40.43
N THR A 27 4.84 -10.30 -41.52
CA THR A 27 4.61 -8.87 -41.80
C THR A 27 3.42 -8.34 -41.00
N LYS A 28 3.24 -7.01 -40.95
CA LYS A 28 2.08 -6.39 -40.30
C LYS A 28 0.76 -6.88 -40.92
N GLU A 29 0.73 -7.06 -42.24
CA GLU A 29 -0.45 -7.52 -42.98
C GLU A 29 -0.80 -8.97 -42.65
N GLU A 30 0.19 -9.84 -42.47
CA GLU A 30 -0.02 -11.26 -42.19
C GLU A 30 -0.61 -11.51 -40.80
N VAL A 31 -0.40 -10.59 -39.85
CA VAL A 31 -0.98 -10.67 -38.50
C VAL A 31 -2.15 -9.71 -38.29
N SER A 32 -2.69 -9.10 -39.34
CA SER A 32 -3.76 -8.10 -39.24
C SER A 32 -3.45 -7.00 -38.22
N PHE A 33 -2.22 -6.49 -38.22
CA PHE A 33 -1.78 -5.44 -37.28
C PHE A 33 -2.62 -4.17 -37.47
N ARG A 34 -3.09 -3.60 -36.37
CA ARG A 34 -3.90 -2.38 -36.33
C ARG A 34 -3.27 -1.40 -35.34
N GLU A 35 -3.10 -0.16 -35.80
CA GLU A 35 -2.58 0.96 -35.00
C GLU A 35 -3.72 1.57 -34.20
N GLY A 36 -3.61 1.55 -32.87
CA GLY A 36 -4.69 1.92 -31.97
C GLY A 36 -5.96 1.04 -32.10
N GLY A 37 -6.84 1.13 -31.11
CA GLY A 37 -8.12 0.39 -31.11
C GLY A 37 -8.04 -1.05 -30.62
N GLY A 38 -6.93 -1.43 -29.96
CA GLY A 38 -6.94 -2.60 -29.09
C GLY A 38 -7.95 -2.41 -27.95
N ILE A 39 -8.70 -3.45 -27.62
CA ILE A 39 -9.44 -3.50 -26.34
C ILE A 39 -8.36 -3.71 -25.26
N PRO A 40 -8.43 -3.10 -24.06
CA PRO A 40 -7.35 -3.14 -23.06
C PRO A 40 -6.80 -4.53 -22.68
N GLN A 41 -7.56 -5.59 -22.94
CA GLN A 41 -7.17 -6.99 -22.70
C GLN A 41 -6.51 -7.70 -23.89
N PHE A 42 -6.46 -7.05 -25.06
CA PHE A 42 -5.93 -7.57 -26.32
C PHE A 42 -4.93 -6.64 -27.00
N GLU A 43 -4.50 -5.56 -26.36
CA GLU A 43 -3.52 -4.61 -26.88
C GLU A 43 -2.06 -5.08 -26.69
N CYS A 44 -1.13 -4.47 -27.42
CA CYS A 44 0.28 -4.84 -27.46
C CYS A 44 0.90 -4.83 -26.06
N SER A 45 0.57 -3.85 -25.23
CA SER A 45 1.01 -3.77 -23.83
C SER A 45 0.73 -5.05 -23.02
N ALA A 46 -0.37 -5.75 -23.29
CA ALA A 46 -0.79 -7.00 -22.67
C ALA A 46 -0.26 -8.27 -23.39
N CYS A 47 0.47 -8.10 -24.49
CA CYS A 47 1.01 -9.18 -25.31
C CYS A 47 2.38 -9.66 -24.81
N GLN A 48 2.62 -10.97 -24.79
CA GLN A 48 3.91 -11.56 -24.37
C GLN A 48 5.07 -11.12 -25.28
N ASN A 49 4.75 -10.72 -26.52
CA ASN A 49 5.72 -10.25 -27.49
C ASN A 49 6.10 -8.78 -27.31
N PHE A 50 5.45 -8.02 -26.43
CA PHE A 50 5.75 -6.62 -26.19
C PHE A 50 6.76 -6.43 -25.05
N GLU A 51 7.78 -5.62 -25.30
CA GLU A 51 8.76 -5.22 -24.31
C GLU A 51 9.24 -3.80 -24.60
N SER A 52 9.01 -2.88 -23.66
CA SER A 52 9.53 -1.51 -23.70
C SER A 52 9.32 -0.77 -25.04
N GLY A 53 8.10 -0.83 -25.60
CA GLY A 53 7.76 -0.17 -26.86
C GLY A 53 8.18 -0.94 -28.12
N PHE A 54 8.56 -2.22 -27.98
CA PHE A 54 9.05 -3.04 -29.09
C PHE A 54 8.32 -4.39 -29.15
N CYS A 55 7.85 -4.77 -30.35
CA CYS A 55 7.25 -6.07 -30.60
C CYS A 55 8.33 -7.07 -31.05
N ARG A 56 8.60 -8.09 -30.24
CA ARG A 56 9.58 -9.16 -30.51
C ARG A 56 9.19 -10.04 -31.71
N LEU A 57 7.89 -10.21 -31.97
CA LEU A 57 7.39 -11.00 -33.10
C LEU A 57 7.68 -10.29 -34.44
N LEU A 58 7.26 -9.03 -34.56
CA LEU A 58 7.43 -8.23 -35.77
C LEU A 58 8.84 -7.59 -35.88
N LYS A 59 9.55 -7.52 -34.75
CA LYS A 59 10.86 -6.85 -34.56
C LYS A 59 10.87 -5.40 -35.05
N LEU A 60 9.85 -4.65 -34.63
CA LEU A 60 9.68 -3.22 -34.89
C LEU A 60 9.11 -2.53 -33.64
N ALA A 61 9.22 -1.20 -33.59
CA ALA A 61 8.62 -0.37 -32.54
C ALA A 61 7.09 -0.32 -32.71
N VAL A 62 6.36 -0.45 -31.60
CA VAL A 62 4.89 -0.42 -31.55
C VAL A 62 4.42 0.41 -30.37
N GLU A 63 3.24 0.99 -30.47
CA GLU A 63 2.60 1.69 -29.36
C GLU A 63 1.87 0.71 -28.43
N PRO A 64 1.76 1.01 -27.13
CA PRO A 64 1.08 0.13 -26.17
C PRO A 64 -0.35 -0.27 -26.57
N GLY A 65 -1.10 0.64 -27.21
CA GLY A 65 -2.50 0.46 -27.60
C GLY A 65 -2.73 -0.21 -28.96
N ASP A 66 -1.67 -0.64 -29.65
CA ASP A 66 -1.76 -1.38 -30.93
C ASP A 66 -2.26 -2.82 -30.71
N ILE A 67 -2.69 -3.52 -31.76
CA ILE A 67 -3.17 -4.92 -31.67
C ILE A 67 -2.86 -5.70 -32.95
N CYS A 68 -2.72 -7.03 -32.86
CA CYS A 68 -2.66 -7.92 -34.02
C CYS A 68 -3.30 -9.28 -33.69
N ASP A 69 -3.66 -10.05 -34.72
CA ASP A 69 -4.27 -11.38 -34.57
C ASP A 69 -3.28 -12.43 -34.06
N ALA A 70 -1.97 -12.15 -34.11
CA ALA A 70 -0.92 -12.94 -33.48
C ALA A 70 -0.67 -12.55 -32.00
N PHE A 71 -1.63 -11.86 -31.38
CA PHE A 71 -1.61 -11.55 -29.95
C PHE A 71 -1.50 -12.82 -29.12
N VAL A 72 -0.53 -12.84 -28.21
CA VAL A 72 -0.34 -13.91 -27.23
C VAL A 72 -0.50 -13.29 -25.86
N GLU A 73 -1.55 -13.67 -25.14
CA GLU A 73 -1.78 -13.20 -23.77
C GLU A 73 -0.52 -13.42 -22.93
N ASN A 74 -0.01 -12.35 -22.31
CA ASN A 74 1.14 -12.43 -21.43
C ASN A 74 0.72 -13.01 -20.07
N PHE A 75 0.82 -14.34 -19.94
CA PHE A 75 0.66 -15.05 -18.69
C PHE A 75 1.99 -15.13 -17.93
N LYS A 76 2.46 -14.02 -17.34
CA LYS A 76 3.45 -14.15 -16.28
C LYS A 76 2.73 -14.67 -15.03
N ASP A 77 2.99 -15.93 -14.68
CA ASP A 77 2.56 -16.60 -13.45
C ASP A 77 1.05 -16.94 -13.32
N GLY A 78 0.34 -17.15 -14.43
CA GLY A 78 -1.07 -17.60 -14.40
C GLY A 78 -2.08 -16.51 -14.03
N ARG A 79 -1.70 -15.23 -14.09
CA ARG A 79 -2.62 -14.07 -14.04
C ARG A 79 -2.37 -13.20 -15.28
N LYS A 80 -3.45 -12.64 -15.85
CA LYS A 80 -3.39 -11.72 -17.01
C LYS A 80 -2.53 -10.51 -16.64
N SER A 81 -1.46 -10.23 -17.38
CA SER A 81 -0.71 -8.98 -17.20
C SER A 81 -1.41 -7.87 -17.98
N ASN A 82 -2.17 -7.02 -17.30
CA ASN A 82 -2.67 -5.78 -17.90
C ASN A 82 -1.57 -4.71 -17.74
N VAL A 83 -0.95 -4.32 -18.85
CA VAL A 83 -0.09 -3.13 -18.90
C VAL A 83 -0.91 -2.00 -19.52
N LYS A 84 -1.34 -1.04 -18.68
CA LYS A 84 -1.59 0.39 -18.99
C LYS A 84 -2.73 0.84 -19.93
N ALA A 85 -3.77 1.37 -19.26
CA ALA A 85 -4.21 2.78 -19.28
C ALA A 85 -4.75 3.42 -20.57
N GLN A 86 -6.05 3.78 -20.55
CA GLN A 86 -6.61 5.04 -21.05
C GLN A 86 -7.75 5.45 -20.11
N THR A 87 -7.74 6.63 -19.48
CA THR A 87 -8.19 7.92 -20.03
C THR A 87 -9.66 7.90 -20.49
N GLU A 88 -10.57 7.83 -19.52
CA GLU A 88 -11.86 8.54 -19.61
C GLU A 88 -12.03 9.37 -18.35
N VAL A 89 -12.35 10.64 -18.56
CA VAL A 89 -12.68 11.64 -17.55
C VAL A 89 -14.03 11.26 -16.95
N LEU A 90 -13.99 10.36 -15.98
CA LEU A 90 -14.93 10.32 -14.87
C LEU A 90 -14.05 10.50 -13.64
N MET A 91 -14.36 11.46 -12.76
CA MET A 91 -13.81 11.47 -11.41
C MET A 91 -14.33 10.24 -10.65
N ARG A 92 -13.79 9.06 -11.01
CA ARG A 92 -13.86 7.85 -10.21
C ARG A 92 -12.60 7.85 -9.37
N THR A 93 -12.79 8.09 -8.07
CA THR A 93 -11.86 7.73 -7.01
C THR A 93 -11.34 6.31 -7.30
N VAL A 94 -10.09 6.21 -7.77
CA VAL A 94 -9.46 4.90 -7.97
C VAL A 94 -9.21 4.33 -6.59
N GLU A 95 -9.99 3.33 -6.22
CA GLU A 95 -9.77 2.59 -5.00
C GLU A 95 -8.43 1.84 -5.09
N VAL A 96 -7.41 2.38 -4.43
CA VAL A 96 -6.16 1.65 -4.17
C VAL A 96 -6.37 0.78 -2.92
N PRO A 97 -6.49 -0.54 -3.04
CA PRO A 97 -6.65 -1.43 -1.90
C PRO A 97 -5.39 -1.45 -1.00
N LEU A 98 -5.53 -1.12 0.29
CA LEU A 98 -4.43 -1.17 1.26
C LEU A 98 -4.29 -2.56 1.90
N PHE A 99 -4.13 -3.61 1.08
CA PHE A 99 -4.03 -5.01 1.54
C PHE A 99 -2.65 -5.62 1.31
N ILE A 100 -2.42 -6.75 1.98
CA ILE A 100 -1.41 -7.71 1.56
C ILE A 100 -1.83 -8.28 0.20
N SER A 101 -1.35 -7.64 -0.86
CA SER A 101 -1.63 -7.99 -2.26
C SER A 101 -1.13 -9.39 -2.66
N ARG A 102 -0.13 -9.92 -1.95
CA ARG A 102 0.44 -11.24 -2.22
C ARG A 102 1.16 -11.81 -1.01
N VAL A 103 0.92 -13.09 -0.73
CA VAL A 103 1.80 -13.94 0.09
C VAL A 103 2.40 -15.05 -0.77
N SER A 104 3.62 -15.48 -0.46
CA SER A 104 4.31 -16.54 -1.21
C SER A 104 5.27 -17.31 -0.33
N ILE A 105 5.53 -18.57 -0.67
CA ILE A 105 6.60 -19.39 -0.07
C ILE A 105 7.73 -19.51 -1.08
N ASP A 106 8.95 -19.15 -0.68
CA ASP A 106 10.16 -19.49 -1.43
C ASP A 106 10.36 -21.00 -1.39
N ARG A 107 10.27 -21.66 -2.55
CA ARG A 107 10.33 -23.13 -2.63
C ARG A 107 11.70 -23.70 -2.29
N GLN A 108 12.77 -22.89 -2.32
CA GLN A 108 14.12 -23.34 -2.02
C GLN A 108 14.42 -23.19 -0.52
N THR A 109 14.01 -22.09 0.09
CA THR A 109 14.33 -21.78 1.49
C THR A 109 13.19 -22.08 2.46
N GLY A 110 11.95 -22.26 1.97
CA GLY A 110 10.75 -22.36 2.80
C GLY A 110 10.27 -21.02 3.37
N GLU A 111 10.92 -19.91 2.99
CA GLU A 111 10.66 -18.59 3.54
C GLU A 111 9.32 -18.02 3.08
N ARG A 112 8.52 -17.55 4.03
CA ARG A 112 7.23 -16.92 3.77
C ARG A 112 7.40 -15.42 3.58
N ARG A 113 6.94 -14.91 2.44
CA ARG A 113 7.05 -13.51 2.03
C ARG A 113 5.68 -12.85 1.89
N TRP A 114 5.60 -11.57 2.20
CA TRP A 114 4.43 -10.73 2.00
C TRP A 114 4.76 -9.51 1.12
N TYR A 115 3.74 -9.02 0.42
CA TYR A 115 3.78 -7.80 -0.41
C TYR A 115 2.53 -6.98 -0.14
N ALA A 116 2.70 -5.73 0.28
CA ALA A 116 1.62 -4.82 0.60
C ALA A 116 1.58 -3.65 -0.38
N THR A 117 0.38 -3.27 -0.79
CA THR A 117 0.11 -1.88 -1.16
C THR A 117 -0.32 -1.20 0.12
N ALA A 118 0.48 -0.27 0.63
CA ALA A 118 0.35 0.20 2.01
C ALA A 118 -0.35 1.55 2.10
N SER A 119 -0.17 2.45 1.12
CA SER A 119 -0.92 3.72 1.07
C SER A 119 -0.90 4.39 -0.31
N GLY A 120 -1.81 5.35 -0.53
CA GLY A 120 -1.82 6.30 -1.66
C GLY A 120 -2.09 7.74 -1.20
N ILE A 121 -2.06 8.69 -2.13
CA ILE A 121 -2.16 10.14 -1.82
C ILE A 121 -3.57 10.74 -1.93
N GLU A 122 -4.58 9.92 -2.18
CA GLU A 122 -5.95 10.40 -2.27
C GLU A 122 -6.49 10.77 -0.88
N LYS A 123 -7.51 11.62 -0.83
CA LYS A 123 -8.19 11.94 0.43
C LYS A 123 -8.77 10.67 1.04
N ASP A 124 -8.56 10.49 2.33
CA ASP A 124 -9.23 9.52 3.17
C ASP A 124 -10.60 10.07 3.61
N LEU A 125 -11.29 9.31 4.46
CA LEU A 125 -12.64 9.64 4.92
C LEU A 125 -12.68 10.85 5.84
N TYR A 126 -11.55 11.18 6.46
CA TYR A 126 -11.38 12.39 7.26
C TYR A 126 -11.06 13.61 6.37
N LYS A 127 -11.13 13.44 5.04
CA LYS A 127 -10.72 14.42 4.02
C LYS A 127 -9.24 14.80 4.11
N GLU A 128 -8.46 14.03 4.86
CA GLU A 128 -7.01 14.18 4.99
C GLU A 128 -6.33 13.34 3.91
N ARG A 129 -5.07 13.62 3.56
CA ARG A 129 -4.34 12.81 2.58
C ARG A 129 -2.86 12.70 2.92
N MET A 130 -2.28 11.60 2.48
CA MET A 130 -0.83 11.46 2.44
C MET A 130 -0.26 12.17 1.21
N SER A 131 1.05 12.39 1.21
CA SER A 131 1.76 12.98 0.08
C SER A 131 2.92 12.09 -0.37
N VAL A 132 3.41 12.33 -1.59
CA VAL A 132 4.63 11.66 -2.07
C VAL A 132 5.84 12.15 -1.27
N GLU A 133 5.80 13.39 -0.79
CA GLU A 133 6.79 14.00 0.09
C GLU A 133 6.92 13.22 1.39
N LEU A 134 5.79 12.87 2.03
CA LEU A 134 5.78 12.02 3.23
C LEU A 134 6.45 10.67 2.96
N TYR A 135 6.13 10.04 1.84
CA TYR A 135 6.71 8.73 1.49
C TYR A 135 8.21 8.80 1.24
N LYS A 136 8.68 9.89 0.62
CA LYS A 136 10.10 10.14 0.43
C LYS A 136 10.80 10.37 1.77
N ASP A 137 10.15 11.08 2.69
CA ASP A 137 10.67 11.29 4.04
C ASP A 137 10.79 9.97 4.80
N PHE A 138 9.77 9.10 4.76
CA PHE A 138 9.85 7.75 5.34
C PHE A 138 11.07 6.98 4.83
N ILE A 139 11.25 6.91 3.51
CA ILE A 139 12.36 6.18 2.88
C ILE A 139 13.70 6.79 3.28
N ASN A 140 13.81 8.13 3.23
CA ASN A 140 15.04 8.81 3.62
C ASN A 140 15.43 8.48 5.07
N ARG A 141 14.50 8.56 6.02
CA ARG A 141 14.77 8.23 7.44
C ARG A 141 15.14 6.77 7.65
N ILE A 142 14.51 5.87 6.88
CA ILE A 142 14.87 4.44 6.85
C ILE A 142 16.31 4.25 6.38
N GLU A 143 16.68 4.87 5.27
CA GLU A 143 18.00 4.75 4.65
C GLU A 143 19.11 5.39 5.50
N THR A 144 18.82 6.51 6.15
CA THR A 144 19.74 7.18 7.08
C THR A 144 19.76 6.53 8.46
N ARG A 145 18.92 5.50 8.70
CA ARG A 145 18.77 4.81 10.00
C ARG A 145 18.53 5.78 11.14
N GLU A 146 17.64 6.75 10.89
CA GLU A 146 17.25 7.68 11.95
C GLU A 146 16.55 6.91 13.08
N LEU A 147 16.97 7.20 14.30
CA LEU A 147 16.35 6.62 15.49
C LEU A 147 14.95 7.16 15.67
N ALA A 148 14.04 6.31 16.14
CA ALA A 148 12.74 6.77 16.61
C ALA A 148 12.90 7.57 17.90
N PRO A 149 11.96 8.48 18.22
CA PRO A 149 11.90 9.09 19.54
C PRO A 149 11.84 8.03 20.63
N GLU A 150 12.46 8.32 21.77
CA GLU A 150 12.67 7.36 22.87
C GLU A 150 11.39 6.65 23.30
N GLN A 151 10.24 7.33 23.27
CA GLN A 151 8.93 6.80 23.62
C GLN A 151 8.47 5.65 22.70
N PHE A 152 8.95 5.62 21.46
CA PHE A 152 8.62 4.62 20.45
C PHE A 152 9.71 3.56 20.27
N VAL A 153 10.86 3.73 20.91
CA VAL A 153 11.98 2.78 20.88
C VAL A 153 11.70 1.60 21.83
N SER A 154 12.12 0.41 21.42
CA SER A 154 12.01 -0.84 22.17
C SER A 154 13.25 -1.72 21.96
N GLU A 155 13.29 -2.88 22.63
CA GLU A 155 14.30 -3.89 22.35
C GLU A 155 14.20 -4.44 20.91
N ALA A 156 13.02 -4.42 20.32
CA ALA A 156 12.74 -5.01 19.02
C ALA A 156 12.79 -4.02 17.86
N TRP A 157 12.52 -2.73 18.10
CA TRP A 157 12.48 -1.70 17.07
C TRP A 157 12.94 -0.36 17.62
N THR A 158 13.86 0.30 16.90
CA THR A 158 14.47 1.57 17.34
C THR A 158 14.44 2.65 16.26
N GLY A 159 13.71 2.41 15.17
CA GLY A 159 13.78 3.17 13.92
C GLY A 159 14.22 2.30 12.74
N GLY A 160 14.38 2.92 11.57
CA GLY A 160 14.64 2.20 10.32
C GLY A 160 13.38 1.59 9.71
N LEU A 161 13.51 0.41 9.09
CA LEU A 161 12.39 -0.28 8.44
C LEU A 161 11.27 -0.56 9.45
N PRO A 162 9.99 -0.37 9.07
CA PRO A 162 8.88 -0.69 9.96
C PRO A 162 8.77 -2.21 10.18
N TYR A 163 8.12 -2.62 11.25
CA TYR A 163 7.77 -4.03 11.47
C TYR A 163 6.33 -4.32 11.04
N LEU A 164 6.06 -5.57 10.67
CA LEU A 164 4.69 -6.08 10.49
C LEU A 164 4.21 -6.64 11.83
N GLY A 165 3.03 -6.25 12.29
CA GLY A 165 2.42 -6.73 13.54
C GLY A 165 0.90 -6.73 13.48
N ILE A 166 0.23 -7.11 14.57
CA ILE A 166 -1.23 -7.02 14.69
C ILE A 166 -1.62 -5.59 15.12
N ALA A 167 -2.69 -5.06 14.54
CA ALA A 167 -3.21 -3.73 14.92
C ALA A 167 -3.46 -3.63 16.43
N HIS A 168 -3.28 -2.43 16.98
CA HIS A 168 -3.48 -2.08 18.40
C HIS A 168 -2.48 -2.67 19.42
N TYR A 169 -1.55 -3.54 19.00
CA TYR A 169 -0.60 -4.17 19.91
C TYR A 169 0.84 -3.65 19.81
N LEU A 170 1.17 -2.73 18.89
CA LEU A 170 2.57 -2.30 18.66
C LEU A 170 3.51 -3.52 18.58
N ASP A 171 4.78 -3.37 18.99
CA ASP A 171 5.75 -4.46 18.94
C ASP A 171 5.71 -5.37 20.18
N LEU A 172 5.22 -4.89 21.33
CA LEU A 172 5.29 -5.59 22.62
C LEU A 172 6.68 -6.17 22.91
N ASP A 173 7.72 -5.36 22.70
CA ASP A 173 9.13 -5.74 22.81
C ASP A 173 9.48 -6.97 21.95
N GLY A 174 8.86 -7.04 20.77
CA GLY A 174 9.06 -8.08 19.76
C GLY A 174 8.00 -9.16 19.74
N TYR A 175 7.18 -9.31 20.79
CA TYR A 175 6.14 -10.34 20.84
C TYR A 175 5.00 -10.10 19.85
N GLY A 176 4.65 -8.84 19.60
CA GLY A 176 3.62 -8.42 18.64
C GLY A 176 4.11 -8.41 17.19
N ILE A 177 5.39 -8.71 16.94
CA ILE A 177 5.98 -8.69 15.60
C ILE A 177 5.71 -10.03 14.90
N ILE A 178 5.13 -9.90 13.71
CA ILE A 178 4.81 -10.99 12.78
C ILE A 178 5.97 -11.24 11.81
N GLY A 179 6.76 -10.20 11.53
CA GLY A 179 8.01 -10.35 10.82
C GLY A 179 8.59 -9.03 10.32
N PRO A 180 9.82 -9.07 9.78
CA PRO A 180 10.51 -7.89 9.33
C PRO A 180 10.00 -7.41 7.96
N THR A 181 10.07 -6.09 7.76
CA THR A 181 10.01 -5.49 6.43
C THR A 181 11.39 -5.56 5.80
N ASP A 182 11.49 -6.02 4.56
CA ASP A 182 12.75 -6.07 3.82
C ASP A 182 12.93 -4.80 2.96
N GLN A 183 11.84 -4.19 2.51
CA GLN A 183 11.89 -2.99 1.67
C GLN A 183 10.60 -2.16 1.72
N VAL A 184 10.78 -0.84 1.72
CA VAL A 184 9.76 0.18 1.49
C VAL A 184 10.12 0.94 0.21
N TYR A 185 9.17 1.19 -0.69
CA TYR A 185 9.41 1.86 -1.97
C TYR A 185 8.16 2.56 -2.49
N ILE A 186 8.34 3.52 -3.40
CA ILE A 186 7.26 4.26 -4.05
C ILE A 186 7.08 3.74 -5.49
N ASP A 187 5.83 3.49 -5.88
CA ASP A 187 5.43 3.22 -7.25
C ASP A 187 4.41 4.28 -7.70
N GLY A 188 4.90 5.29 -8.43
CA GLY A 188 4.10 6.45 -8.80
C GLY A 188 3.66 7.26 -7.57
N LYS A 189 2.37 7.17 -7.24
CA LYS A 189 1.74 7.84 -6.08
C LYS A 189 1.48 6.88 -4.91
N ILE A 190 1.97 5.64 -5.00
CA ILE A 190 1.60 4.57 -4.08
C ILE A 190 2.81 4.14 -3.26
N LEU A 191 2.64 4.07 -1.94
CA LEU A 191 3.60 3.48 -1.02
C LEU A 191 3.42 1.96 -1.01
N LYS A 192 4.48 1.24 -1.33
CA LYS A 192 4.51 -0.23 -1.38
C LYS A 192 5.59 -0.79 -0.48
N MET A 193 5.34 -1.98 0.03
CA MET A 193 6.25 -2.64 0.96
C MET A 193 6.29 -4.14 0.72
N ARG A 194 7.41 -4.76 1.11
CA ARG A 194 7.55 -6.21 1.14
C ARG A 194 8.40 -6.64 2.30
N GLY A 195 8.18 -7.86 2.75
CA GLY A 195 8.96 -8.44 3.82
C GLY A 195 8.68 -9.92 3.98
N ARG A 196 8.95 -10.41 5.18
CA ARG A 196 8.87 -11.82 5.53
C ARG A 196 8.05 -12.04 6.77
N PHE A 197 7.50 -13.24 6.89
CA PHE A 197 6.92 -13.73 8.12
C PHE A 197 8.00 -14.48 8.90
N ASP A 198 8.03 -14.26 10.21
CA ASP A 198 8.86 -15.04 11.12
C ASP A 198 8.30 -16.46 11.29
N SER A 199 9.07 -17.32 11.96
CA SER A 199 8.65 -18.69 12.27
C SER A 199 7.77 -18.79 13.54
N SER A 200 7.38 -17.66 14.13
CA SER A 200 6.58 -17.64 15.35
C SER A 200 5.16 -18.16 15.12
N GLU A 201 4.50 -18.62 16.18
CA GLU A 201 3.11 -19.08 16.11
C GLU A 201 2.17 -17.97 15.62
N LEU A 202 2.38 -16.75 16.13
CA LEU A 202 1.66 -15.54 15.71
C LEU A 202 1.81 -15.29 14.20
N ALA A 203 3.04 -15.37 13.69
CA ALA A 203 3.33 -15.15 12.28
C ALA A 203 2.75 -16.25 11.39
N ASN A 204 2.78 -17.51 11.86
CA ASN A 204 2.18 -18.63 11.16
C ASN A 204 0.68 -18.44 11.00
N LYS A 205 -0.02 -18.03 12.07
CA LYS A 205 -1.47 -17.82 12.05
C LYS A 205 -1.86 -16.64 11.16
N ALA A 206 -1.15 -15.52 11.25
CA ALA A 206 -1.37 -14.39 10.36
C ALA A 206 -1.17 -14.76 8.88
N TYR A 207 -0.11 -15.52 8.56
CA TYR A 207 0.13 -16.02 7.21
C TYR A 207 -0.99 -16.93 6.72
N GLU A 208 -1.43 -17.89 7.56
CA GLU A 208 -2.52 -18.82 7.25
C GLU A 208 -3.82 -18.06 6.95
N ALA A 209 -4.18 -17.08 7.78
CA ALA A 209 -5.38 -16.28 7.62
C ALA A 209 -5.36 -15.45 6.32
N ILE A 210 -4.23 -14.82 5.99
CA ILE A 210 -4.08 -14.08 4.71
C ILE A 210 -4.17 -15.05 3.52
N GLN A 211 -3.56 -16.23 3.62
CA GLN A 211 -3.61 -17.22 2.56
C GLN A 211 -5.05 -17.73 2.35
N GLU A 212 -5.79 -17.91 3.43
CA GLU A 212 -7.20 -18.30 3.41
C GLU A 212 -8.07 -17.25 2.72
N ASP A 213 -7.92 -15.97 3.07
CA ASP A 213 -8.62 -14.85 2.42
C ASP A 213 -8.42 -14.85 0.90
N ILE A 214 -7.16 -15.05 0.46
CA ILE A 214 -6.81 -15.09 -0.96
C ILE A 214 -7.40 -16.32 -1.64
N LYS A 215 -7.33 -17.49 -0.99
CA LYS A 215 -7.79 -18.77 -1.55
C LYS A 215 -9.31 -18.82 -1.68
N ASN A 216 -10.02 -18.33 -0.66
CA ASN A 216 -11.48 -18.33 -0.62
C ASN A 216 -12.08 -17.21 -1.48
N GLY A 217 -11.26 -16.26 -1.94
CA GLY A 217 -11.74 -15.12 -2.70
C GLY A 217 -12.62 -14.20 -1.86
N THR A 218 -12.34 -14.10 -0.55
CA THR A 218 -13.03 -13.23 0.42
C THR A 218 -13.22 -11.83 -0.16
N ASP A 219 -14.34 -11.18 0.15
CA ASP A 219 -14.61 -9.81 -0.31
C ASP A 219 -13.48 -8.87 0.11
N GLN A 220 -13.13 -7.89 -0.73
CA GLN A 220 -12.01 -7.01 -0.44
C GLN A 220 -12.18 -6.28 0.90
N ASN A 221 -13.40 -5.87 1.25
CA ASN A 221 -13.67 -5.12 2.47
C ASN A 221 -13.47 -5.96 3.74
N GLU A 222 -13.56 -7.29 3.63
CA GLU A 222 -13.43 -8.28 4.71
C GLU A 222 -12.02 -8.89 4.81
N ARG A 223 -11.14 -8.63 3.83
CA ARG A 223 -9.77 -9.14 3.82
C ARG A 223 -8.90 -8.45 4.86
N ILE A 224 -7.89 -9.18 5.32
CA ILE A 224 -6.81 -8.63 6.12
C ILE A 224 -6.08 -7.54 5.33
N ARG A 225 -6.11 -6.32 5.88
CA ARG A 225 -5.45 -5.10 5.38
C ARG A 225 -4.18 -4.79 6.15
N VAL A 226 -3.43 -3.85 5.61
CA VAL A 226 -2.31 -3.20 6.27
C VAL A 226 -2.67 -1.75 6.52
N SER A 227 -2.83 -1.39 7.79
CA SER A 227 -2.82 0.01 8.21
C SER A 227 -1.39 0.43 8.48
N ILE A 228 -1.05 1.68 8.20
CA ILE A 228 0.26 2.23 8.56
C ILE A 228 0.13 3.11 9.78
N ALA A 229 1.04 2.96 10.73
CA ALA A 229 1.22 3.89 11.82
C ALA A 229 2.53 4.66 11.64
N PHE A 230 2.49 5.98 11.77
CA PHE A 230 3.65 6.84 11.65
C PHE A 230 3.58 8.03 12.61
N ILE A 231 4.74 8.58 12.96
CA ILE A 231 4.85 9.82 13.71
C ILE A 231 4.73 10.98 12.72
N ASP A 232 3.81 11.91 12.97
CA ASP A 232 3.61 13.09 12.15
C ASP A 232 4.60 14.20 12.54
N TRP A 233 5.58 14.45 11.68
CA TRP A 233 6.55 15.53 11.86
C TRP A 233 6.16 16.82 11.17
N SER A 234 5.35 16.76 10.11
CA SER A 234 4.80 17.95 9.49
C SER A 234 3.60 17.63 8.60
N HIS A 235 2.64 18.56 8.59
CA HIS A 235 1.48 18.53 7.72
C HIS A 235 1.05 19.94 7.34
N ASN A 236 0.31 20.04 6.25
CA ASN A 236 -0.34 21.28 5.82
C ASN A 236 -1.85 21.18 6.02
N HIS A 237 -2.48 22.30 6.31
CA HIS A 237 -3.92 22.48 6.20
C HIS A 237 -4.22 23.22 4.90
N GLU A 238 -5.07 22.64 4.04
CA GLU A 238 -5.38 23.17 2.71
C GLU A 238 -5.88 24.63 2.80
N GLY A 239 -5.15 25.57 2.21
CA GLY A 239 -5.49 27.00 2.22
C GLY A 239 -5.20 27.78 3.52
N VAL A 240 -4.70 27.14 4.57
CA VAL A 240 -4.46 27.78 5.88
C VAL A 240 -2.97 27.97 6.17
N GLY A 241 -2.20 26.88 6.16
CA GLY A 241 -0.79 26.95 6.54
C GLY A 241 -0.13 25.59 6.76
N SER A 242 1.18 25.64 6.97
CA SER A 242 2.01 24.46 7.26
C SER A 242 2.38 24.42 8.74
N PHE A 243 2.34 23.23 9.33
CA PHE A 243 2.84 22.96 10.66
C PHE A 243 4.04 22.01 10.61
N VAL A 244 5.06 22.31 11.40
CA VAL A 244 6.23 21.45 11.62
C VAL A 244 6.37 21.22 13.10
N ARG A 245 6.42 19.94 13.49
CA ARG A 245 6.52 19.49 14.87
C ARG A 245 8.00 19.44 15.26
N GLU A 246 8.37 20.20 16.29
CA GLU A 246 9.70 20.21 16.90
C GLU A 246 9.81 19.21 18.07
N SER A 247 8.69 18.88 18.72
CA SER A 247 8.61 17.89 19.80
C SER A 247 7.31 17.09 19.75
N LEU A 248 7.32 15.87 20.30
CA LEU A 248 6.12 15.02 20.37
C LEU A 248 4.98 15.63 21.20
N SER A 249 5.29 16.54 22.11
CA SER A 249 4.31 17.26 22.94
C SER A 249 3.71 18.50 22.26
N GLN A 250 4.24 18.92 21.10
CA GLN A 250 3.76 20.13 20.43
C GLN A 250 2.50 19.84 19.63
N ILE A 251 1.39 20.48 19.98
CA ILE A 251 0.13 20.37 19.23
C ILE A 251 0.13 21.37 18.05
N CYS A 252 -0.44 20.97 16.91
CA CYS A 252 -0.65 21.89 15.81
C CYS A 252 -1.77 22.89 16.16
N PRO A 253 -1.53 24.21 16.14
CA PRO A 253 -2.55 25.20 16.50
C PRO A 253 -3.81 25.12 15.63
N HIS A 254 -3.65 24.83 14.32
CA HIS A 254 -4.78 24.68 13.42
C HIS A 254 -5.61 23.42 13.72
N CYS A 255 -4.97 22.32 14.13
CA CYS A 255 -5.67 21.13 14.58
C CYS A 255 -6.48 21.40 15.86
N GLU A 256 -5.89 22.14 16.81
CA GLU A 256 -6.55 22.55 18.06
C GLU A 256 -7.77 23.45 17.79
N GLU A 257 -7.72 24.27 16.75
CA GLU A 257 -8.84 25.07 16.24
C GLU A 257 -9.87 24.26 15.45
N GLY A 258 -9.66 22.96 15.25
CA GLY A 258 -10.56 22.08 14.49
C GLY A 258 -10.42 22.16 12.97
N VAL A 259 -9.34 22.76 12.46
CA VAL A 259 -9.06 22.81 11.02
C VAL A 259 -8.66 21.42 10.53
N GLY A 260 -9.45 20.84 9.63
CA GLY A 260 -9.24 19.51 9.05
C GLY A 260 -8.36 19.52 7.79
N GLU A 261 -8.62 18.56 6.91
CA GLU A 261 -8.03 18.43 5.56
C GLU A 261 -6.49 18.43 5.52
N LYS A 262 -5.89 17.70 6.45
CA LYS A 262 -4.44 17.61 6.58
C LYS A 262 -3.81 16.95 5.35
N ILE A 263 -2.71 17.51 4.90
CA ILE A 263 -1.82 16.92 3.91
C ILE A 263 -0.53 16.60 4.64
N TYR A 264 -0.30 15.33 4.97
CA TYR A 264 0.90 14.91 5.69
C TYR A 264 2.12 15.01 4.78
N MET A 265 3.19 15.66 5.25
CA MET A 265 4.36 16.03 4.43
C MET A 265 5.65 15.38 4.90
N ALA A 266 5.80 15.11 6.20
CA ALA A 266 6.98 14.44 6.77
C ALA A 266 6.59 13.61 7.99
N GLY A 267 7.31 12.52 8.22
CA GLY A 267 6.98 11.61 9.31
C GLY A 267 7.95 10.45 9.44
N GLN A 268 7.81 9.68 10.51
CA GLN A 268 8.60 8.48 10.74
C GLN A 268 7.69 7.26 10.78
N LEU A 269 7.88 6.36 9.81
CA LEU A 269 7.07 5.15 9.67
C LEU A 269 7.44 4.13 10.75
N VAL A 270 6.45 3.70 11.53
CA VAL A 270 6.66 2.85 12.72
C VAL A 270 6.22 1.41 12.45
N HIS A 271 4.95 1.23 12.16
CA HIS A 271 4.28 -0.08 12.25
C HIS A 271 3.37 -0.30 11.05
N LEU A 272 3.41 -1.53 10.52
CA LEU A 272 2.44 -2.07 9.58
C LEU A 272 1.50 -3.00 10.35
N ALA A 273 0.27 -2.56 10.51
CA ALA A 273 -0.73 -3.20 11.34
C ALA A 273 -1.65 -4.06 10.47
N LEU A 274 -1.62 -5.38 10.68
CA LEU A 274 -2.63 -6.28 10.14
C LEU A 274 -3.94 -6.07 10.90
N THR A 275 -5.01 -5.79 10.16
CA THR A 275 -6.37 -5.63 10.70
C THR A 275 -7.41 -6.14 9.70
N ARG A 276 -8.55 -6.61 10.19
CA ARG A 276 -9.77 -6.81 9.39
C ARG A 276 -10.77 -5.66 9.59
N ARG A 277 -10.53 -4.73 10.50
CA ARG A 277 -11.45 -3.62 10.78
C ARG A 277 -11.20 -2.43 9.84
N PRO A 278 -12.26 -1.85 9.25
CA PRO A 278 -12.19 -0.58 8.55
C PRO A 278 -12.17 0.56 9.61
N ALA A 279 -11.52 1.70 9.35
CA ALA A 279 -11.28 2.77 10.34
C ALA A 279 -12.54 3.27 11.08
N TYR A 280 -13.73 3.13 10.50
CA TYR A 280 -14.99 2.71 11.14
C TYR A 280 -16.16 3.11 10.24
N LEU A 281 -17.22 2.33 10.37
CA LEU A 281 -18.52 2.52 9.76
C LEU A 281 -19.58 2.57 10.86
N ASP A 282 -20.46 3.56 10.78
CA ASP A 282 -21.71 3.69 11.56
C ASP A 282 -21.61 3.98 13.06
N THR A 283 -20.94 5.08 13.44
CA THR A 283 -21.38 5.82 14.64
C THR A 283 -21.26 7.32 14.44
N ASP A 284 -22.39 7.92 14.12
CA ASP A 284 -22.69 9.33 14.22
C ASP A 284 -22.61 9.74 15.71
N ILE A 285 -21.51 10.39 16.11
CA ILE A 285 -21.33 11.19 17.32
C ILE A 285 -19.95 11.85 17.22
N ALA A 286 -19.94 13.19 17.18
CA ALA A 286 -18.77 13.99 17.51
C ALA A 286 -18.28 13.63 18.91
N LEU A 287 -17.17 12.88 19.06
CA LEU A 287 -16.51 12.72 20.35
C LEU A 287 -15.01 12.47 20.19
N GLU A 288 -14.26 13.46 20.66
CA GLU A 288 -12.98 13.33 21.35
C GLU A 288 -12.77 11.94 22.01
N GLU A 289 -11.55 11.41 21.86
CA GLU A 289 -10.89 10.44 22.75
C GLU A 289 -11.43 9.00 22.94
N ARG A 290 -12.59 8.58 22.42
CA ARG A 290 -13.20 7.29 22.89
C ARG A 290 -13.27 6.08 21.95
N ALA A 291 -12.82 6.17 20.70
CA ALA A 291 -12.74 4.96 19.85
C ALA A 291 -11.53 4.06 20.19
N MET A 292 -10.53 4.58 20.93
CA MET A 292 -9.33 3.84 21.34
C MET A 292 -9.52 2.94 22.59
N GLU A 293 -10.67 3.01 23.29
CA GLU A 293 -10.89 2.36 24.60
C GLU A 293 -11.70 1.05 24.59
N ASN A 294 -12.34 0.65 23.49
CA ASN A 294 -13.09 -0.62 23.48
C ASN A 294 -12.15 -1.82 23.31
N LYS A 295 -11.58 -2.31 24.42
CA LYS A 295 -10.71 -3.51 24.46
C LYS A 295 -11.34 -4.74 23.78
N SER A 296 -12.67 -4.90 23.87
CA SER A 296 -13.37 -6.00 23.19
C SER A 296 -13.14 -5.96 21.68
N SER A 297 -13.15 -4.75 21.12
CA SER A 297 -13.07 -4.50 19.69
C SER A 297 -11.66 -4.78 19.12
N GLN A 298 -10.61 -4.41 19.86
CA GLN A 298 -9.22 -4.64 19.49
C GLN A 298 -8.87 -6.14 19.55
N LYS A 299 -9.29 -6.81 20.63
CA LYS A 299 -9.08 -8.24 20.79
C LYS A 299 -9.86 -9.06 19.76
N GLU A 300 -11.09 -8.67 19.44
CA GLU A 300 -11.89 -9.31 18.39
C GLU A 300 -11.20 -9.22 17.01
N ASP A 301 -10.63 -8.06 16.67
CA ASP A 301 -9.86 -7.91 15.43
C ASP A 301 -8.64 -8.84 15.41
N ALA A 302 -7.83 -8.83 16.46
CA ALA A 302 -6.70 -9.74 16.59
C ALA A 302 -7.13 -11.20 16.52
N ALA A 303 -8.19 -11.59 17.23
CA ALA A 303 -8.69 -12.96 17.27
C ALA A 303 -9.15 -13.43 15.89
N SER A 304 -9.70 -12.54 15.06
CA SER A 304 -10.09 -12.84 13.67
C SER A 304 -8.91 -13.13 12.73
N ILE A 305 -7.68 -12.78 13.15
CA ILE A 305 -6.44 -12.97 12.37
C ILE A 305 -5.61 -14.11 12.96
N VAL A 306 -5.44 -14.14 14.28
CA VAL A 306 -4.51 -15.05 14.96
C VAL A 306 -5.19 -16.07 15.89
N GLY A 307 -6.51 -16.01 16.03
CA GLY A 307 -7.28 -16.85 16.94
C GLY A 307 -7.38 -16.29 18.36
N GLU A 308 -8.40 -16.72 19.11
CA GLU A 308 -8.71 -16.21 20.45
C GLU A 308 -7.56 -16.36 21.45
N GLU A 309 -6.85 -17.49 21.43
CA GLU A 309 -5.77 -17.77 22.39
C GLU A 309 -4.60 -16.80 22.22
N LEU A 310 -4.17 -16.54 20.99
CA LEU A 310 -3.07 -15.61 20.73
C LEU A 310 -3.50 -14.16 20.96
N ALA A 311 -4.75 -13.81 20.63
CA ALA A 311 -5.30 -12.49 20.94
C ALA A 311 -5.35 -12.22 22.45
N GLU A 312 -5.70 -13.21 23.28
CA GLU A 312 -5.64 -13.08 24.75
C GLU A 312 -4.21 -12.86 25.23
N LYS A 313 -3.22 -13.61 24.71
CA LYS A 313 -1.81 -13.41 25.06
C LYS A 313 -1.31 -12.01 24.68
N LEU A 314 -1.79 -11.46 23.56
CA LEU A 314 -1.46 -10.09 23.14
C LEU A 314 -2.03 -9.05 24.11
N GLU A 315 -3.27 -9.21 24.59
CA GLU A 315 -3.88 -8.35 25.62
C GLU A 315 -3.12 -8.40 26.95
N GLU A 316 -2.81 -9.61 27.44
CA GLU A 316 -2.03 -9.80 28.65
C GLU A 316 -0.67 -9.10 28.56
N ARG A 317 0.02 -9.24 27.42
CA ARG A 317 1.32 -8.62 27.16
C ARG A 317 1.20 -7.11 27.04
N LYS A 318 0.20 -6.58 26.34
CA LYS A 318 -0.06 -5.15 26.24
C LYS A 318 -0.25 -4.51 27.61
N ALA A 319 -0.99 -5.17 28.51
CA ALA A 319 -1.16 -4.69 29.88
C ALA A 319 0.14 -4.67 30.69
N LEU A 320 1.05 -5.62 30.44
CA LEU A 320 2.36 -5.69 31.09
C LEU A 320 3.39 -4.71 30.50
N THR A 321 3.29 -4.42 29.20
CA THR A 321 4.24 -3.60 28.44
C THR A 321 3.76 -2.15 28.29
N GLN A 322 2.59 -1.76 28.83
CA GLN A 322 2.11 -0.38 28.81
C GLN A 322 3.21 0.57 29.33
N ARG A 323 3.89 1.21 28.38
CA ARG A 323 5.07 2.04 28.62
C ARG A 323 4.61 3.26 29.39
N ALA A 324 5.18 3.49 30.57
CA ALA A 324 4.93 4.65 31.42
C ALA A 324 5.31 6.02 30.78
N SER A 325 5.66 6.06 29.48
CA SER A 325 6.23 7.24 28.80
C SER A 325 5.40 7.78 27.62
N LEU A 326 4.27 7.15 27.28
CA LEU A 326 3.37 7.67 26.24
C LEU A 326 2.44 8.79 26.75
N GLU A 327 2.35 9.00 28.06
CA GLU A 327 1.53 10.05 28.69
C GLU A 327 1.97 11.47 28.28
N ASP A 328 3.23 11.65 27.87
CA ASP A 328 3.79 12.95 27.46
C ASP A 328 3.69 13.22 25.94
N VAL A 329 3.08 12.32 25.17
CA VAL A 329 2.91 12.47 23.72
C VAL A 329 1.61 13.20 23.45
N ALA A 330 1.66 14.31 22.70
CA ALA A 330 0.45 15.03 22.33
C ALA A 330 -0.48 14.15 21.49
N ASP A 331 -1.78 14.32 21.69
CA ASP A 331 -2.78 13.62 20.89
C ASP A 331 -2.59 13.94 19.39
N GLY A 332 -2.72 12.91 18.56
CA GLY A 332 -2.47 12.99 17.11
C GLY A 332 -1.00 13.07 16.68
N ALA A 333 0.00 12.94 17.58
CA ALA A 333 1.40 12.84 17.18
C ALA A 333 1.72 11.51 16.46
N ILE A 334 1.06 10.43 16.86
CA ILE A 334 1.03 9.17 16.10
C ILE A 334 -0.25 9.11 15.28
N VAL A 335 -0.09 8.84 14.00
CA VAL A 335 -1.18 8.76 13.02
C VAL A 335 -1.28 7.33 12.54
N ILE A 336 -2.48 6.75 12.68
CA ILE A 336 -2.82 5.45 12.12
C ILE A 336 -3.73 5.70 10.93
N LYS A 337 -3.32 5.27 9.74
CA LYS A 337 -4.13 5.36 8.54
C LYS A 337 -4.47 3.99 8.02
N ASP A 338 -5.75 3.76 7.88
CA ASP A 338 -6.32 2.73 7.04
C ASP A 338 -7.27 3.38 6.02
N LYS A 339 -7.64 2.62 5.00
CA LYS A 339 -8.66 3.03 4.05
C LYS A 339 -9.76 2.01 4.14
N HIS A 340 -10.80 2.23 4.92
CA HIS A 340 -12.18 1.82 4.63
C HIS A 340 -13.16 2.47 5.62
N GLY A 341 -14.30 2.88 5.07
CA GLY A 341 -15.47 3.40 5.76
C GLY A 341 -16.41 3.99 4.70
N ASP A 342 -17.65 3.55 4.71
CA ASP A 342 -18.73 3.95 3.80
C ASP A 342 -19.05 5.44 4.03
N PRO A 343 -19.22 6.23 2.97
CA PRO A 343 -19.78 7.56 3.08
C PRO A 343 -21.30 7.47 2.91
N GLU A 344 -22.04 7.25 4.00
CA GLU A 344 -23.44 7.67 4.05
C GLU A 344 -23.50 9.02 4.78
N ASP A 345 -24.30 9.93 4.22
CA ASP A 345 -24.50 11.35 4.57
C ASP A 345 -23.39 12.33 4.18
N TYR A 346 -23.25 12.52 2.86
CA TYR A 346 -23.17 13.90 2.37
C TYR A 346 -24.60 14.43 2.27
N ASP A 347 -24.98 15.30 3.21
CA ASP A 347 -26.09 16.22 3.01
C ASP A 347 -25.83 16.95 1.69
N GLU A 348 -26.59 16.60 0.65
CA GLU A 348 -26.78 17.47 -0.50
C GLU A 348 -27.50 18.70 0.04
N ASP A 349 -26.77 19.81 0.14
CA ASP A 349 -27.37 21.14 0.22
C ASP A 349 -28.36 21.26 -0.95
N GLU A 350 -29.65 21.05 -0.67
CA GLU A 350 -30.74 21.47 -1.53
C GLU A 350 -30.72 23.01 -1.60
N ASP A 351 -29.93 23.51 -2.55
CA ASP A 351 -30.26 24.75 -3.25
C ASP A 351 -31.59 24.53 -3.99
N GLU A 352 -32.71 24.77 -3.31
CA GLU A 352 -34.00 25.07 -3.97
C GLU A 352 -34.32 26.56 -3.84
N ASP A 353 -33.88 27.27 -4.87
CA ASP A 353 -34.65 28.20 -5.71
C ASP A 353 -35.48 29.34 -5.07
N GLU A 354 -35.14 30.52 -5.57
CA GLU A 354 -36.03 31.66 -5.79
C GLU A 354 -37.38 31.22 -6.39
N GLU A 355 -38.51 31.61 -5.77
CA GLU A 355 -39.63 32.33 -6.41
C GLU A 355 -40.85 32.39 -5.47
N LYS A 356 -41.07 33.57 -4.85
CA LYS A 356 -42.32 34.37 -4.98
C LYS A 356 -42.29 35.67 -4.19
#